data_AF-A0AAW9HSX3-F1
#
_entry.id   AF-A0AAW9HSX3-F1
#
_cell.length_a   1.000
_cell.length_b   1.000
_cell.length_c   1.000
_cell.angle_alpha   90.00
_cell.angle_beta   90.00
_cell.angle_gamma   90.00
#
_symmetry.space_group_name_H-M   'P 1'
#
loop_
_entity.id
_entity.type
_entity.pdbx_description
1 polymer ?
#
loop_
_entity_poly.entity_id
_entity_poly.type
_entity_poly.pdbx_seq_one_letter_code
_entity_poly.pdbx_strand_id
1 'polypeptide(L)' 'AAKEKIPFTLIAGGDDVDVGAVSFRFRDGEQHNGVAIDEAIAHIVDVVRRRANEPEAEKF' A
#
# COMPACT_ATOMS: atom_id res chain seq x y z
N ALA A 1 9.00 -14.12 -6.25
CA ALA A 1 8.57 -12.72 -6.31
C ALA A 1 9.16 -11.84 -5.21
N ALA A 2 9.76 -12.40 -4.13
CA ALA A 2 10.51 -11.68 -3.10
C ALA A 2 11.92 -11.17 -3.54
N LYS A 3 12.10 -10.79 -4.81
CA LYS A 3 13.40 -10.31 -5.33
C LYS A 3 13.57 -8.80 -5.24
N GLU A 4 12.49 -8.07 -5.08
CA GLU A 4 12.50 -6.62 -5.05
C GLU A 4 12.16 -6.18 -3.63
N LYS A 5 13.03 -5.37 -3.01
CA LYS A 5 12.91 -4.85 -1.64
C LYS A 5 11.78 -3.80 -1.54
N ILE A 6 10.62 -4.14 -2.09
CA ILE A 6 9.46 -3.26 -2.21
C ILE A 6 8.54 -3.54 -1.01
N PRO A 7 8.27 -2.56 -0.14
CA PRO A 7 7.39 -2.70 1.01
C PRO A 7 5.96 -3.13 0.62
N PHE A 8 5.40 -2.52 -0.41
CA PHE A 8 4.06 -2.81 -0.92
C PHE A 8 3.92 -2.36 -2.38
N THR A 9 3.02 -3.00 -3.11
CA THR A 9 2.63 -2.63 -4.47
C THR A 9 1.27 -1.95 -4.43
N LEU A 10 1.11 -0.83 -5.15
CA LEU A 10 -0.20 -0.21 -5.37
C LEU A 10 -0.84 -0.78 -6.62
N ILE A 11 -2.15 -1.02 -6.53
CA ILE A 11 -3.02 -1.49 -7.61
C ILE A 11 -4.07 -0.39 -7.82
N ALA A 12 -4.18 0.09 -9.05
CA ALA A 12 -5.22 1.02 -9.47
C ALA A 12 -6.06 0.32 -10.53
N GLY A 13 -6.97 -0.56 -10.07
CA GLY A 13 -7.91 -1.27 -10.93
C GLY A 13 -9.06 -0.36 -11.40
N GLY A 14 -9.94 -0.90 -12.26
CA GLY A 14 -11.12 -0.17 -12.75
C GLY A 14 -12.01 0.30 -11.59
N ASP A 15 -12.40 -0.63 -10.71
CA ASP A 15 -13.22 -0.32 -9.52
C ASP A 15 -12.55 0.69 -8.58
N ASP A 16 -11.23 0.60 -8.38
CA ASP A 16 -10.49 1.55 -7.54
C ASP A 16 -10.56 2.97 -8.14
N VAL A 17 -10.34 3.10 -9.44
CA VAL A 17 -10.33 4.39 -10.14
C VAL A 17 -11.72 5.03 -10.15
N ASP A 18 -12.78 4.24 -10.36
CA ASP A 18 -14.17 4.73 -10.35
C ASP A 18 -14.57 5.39 -9.03
N VAL A 19 -13.98 4.95 -7.90
CA VAL A 19 -14.27 5.48 -6.57
C VAL A 19 -13.16 6.37 -5.99
N GLY A 20 -12.12 6.69 -6.77
CA GLY A 20 -11.01 7.54 -6.32
C GLY A 20 -10.15 6.87 -5.23
N ALA A 21 -9.88 5.58 -5.39
CA ALA A 21 -9.14 4.75 -4.45
C ALA A 21 -7.97 4.02 -5.12
N VAL A 22 -7.18 3.33 -4.29
CA VAL A 22 -6.14 2.37 -4.68
C VAL A 22 -6.16 1.18 -3.73
N SER A 23 -5.69 0.04 -4.21
CA SER A 23 -5.52 -1.17 -3.42
C SER A 23 -4.04 -1.44 -3.15
N PHE A 24 -3.70 -1.83 -1.92
CA PHE A 24 -2.34 -2.19 -1.53
C PHE A 24 -2.16 -3.70 -1.57
N ARG A 25 -1.01 -4.16 -2.06
CA ARG A 25 -0.55 -5.54 -1.92
C ARG A 25 0.75 -5.59 -1.15
N PHE A 26 0.74 -6.26 0.00
CA PHE A 26 1.88 -6.45 0.89
C PHE A 26 2.72 -7.67 0.51
N ARG A 27 3.88 -7.79 1.16
CA ARG A 27 4.91 -8.80 0.83
C ARG A 27 4.48 -10.24 1.12
N ASP A 28 3.62 -10.43 2.10
CA ASP A 28 3.01 -11.73 2.45
C ASP A 28 1.86 -12.12 1.51
N GLY A 29 1.49 -11.24 0.58
CA GLY A 29 0.38 -11.43 -0.35
C GLY A 29 -0.95 -10.91 0.16
N GLU A 30 -1.01 -10.37 1.39
CA GLU A 30 -2.18 -9.67 1.90
C GLU A 30 -2.52 -8.47 1.01
N GLN A 31 -3.81 -8.21 0.83
CA GLN A 31 -4.29 -7.05 0.10
C GLN A 31 -5.24 -6.23 0.96
N HIS A 32 -5.10 -4.91 0.86
CA HIS A 32 -5.98 -3.94 1.49
C HIS A 32 -6.57 -3.04 0.41
N ASN A 33 -7.86 -3.21 0.12
CA ASN A 33 -8.48 -2.71 -1.10
C ASN A 33 -9.30 -1.44 -0.87
N GLY A 34 -9.42 -0.61 -1.90
CA GLY A 34 -10.31 0.55 -1.89
C GLY A 34 -9.90 1.66 -0.92
N VAL A 35 -8.60 1.85 -0.72
CA VAL A 35 -8.05 2.94 0.11
C VAL A 35 -8.19 4.25 -0.65
N ALA A 36 -8.88 5.24 -0.05
CA ALA A 36 -8.98 6.57 -0.63
C ALA A 36 -7.58 7.15 -0.91
N ILE A 37 -7.41 7.87 -2.02
CA ILE A 37 -6.10 8.39 -2.43
C ILE A 37 -5.42 9.23 -1.32
N ASP A 38 -6.19 10.09 -0.64
CA ASP A 38 -5.64 10.93 0.43
C ASP A 38 -5.11 10.11 1.61
N GLU A 39 -5.80 9.03 1.96
CA GLU A 39 -5.41 8.10 3.01
C GLU A 39 -4.18 7.28 2.60
N ALA A 40 -4.15 6.81 1.34
CA ALA A 40 -3.01 6.11 0.79
C ALA A 40 -1.74 6.97 0.83
N ILE A 41 -1.85 8.26 0.49
CA ILE A 41 -0.74 9.22 0.58
C ILE A 41 -0.30 9.39 2.03
N ALA A 42 -1.24 9.60 2.96
CA ALA A 42 -0.94 9.78 4.36
C ALA A 42 -0.17 8.57 4.94
N HIS A 43 -0.63 7.36 4.63
CA HIS A 43 0.02 6.11 5.04
C HIS A 43 1.44 6.00 4.51
N ILE A 44 1.64 6.18 3.20
CA ILE A 44 2.96 6.06 2.56
C ILE A 44 3.95 7.06 3.17
N VAL A 45 3.52 8.32 3.33
CA VAL A 45 4.36 9.39 3.91
C VAL A 45 4.78 9.03 5.33
N ASP A 46 3.86 8.50 6.12
CA ASP A 46 4.12 8.09 7.48
C ASP A 46 5.10 6.88 7.56
N VAL A 47 4.89 5.83 6.77
CA VAL A 47 5.81 4.67 6.71
C VAL A 47 7.23 5.13 6.37
N VAL A 48 7.37 6.03 5.39
CA VAL A 48 8.65 6.64 5.00
C VAL A 48 9.26 7.45 6.14
N ARG A 49 8.46 8.27 6.84
CA ARG A 49 8.94 9.08 7.98
C ARG A 49 9.45 8.22 9.13
N ARG A 50 8.74 7.15 9.46
CA ARG A 50 9.14 6.19 10.51
C ARG A 50 10.31 5.30 10.09
N ARG A 51 10.62 5.25 8.79
CA ARG A 51 11.55 4.27 8.20
C ARG A 51 11.16 2.83 8.54
N ALA A 52 9.86 2.56 8.60
CA ALA A 52 9.32 1.24 8.84
C ALA A 52 9.51 0.37 7.58
N ASN A 53 10.47 -0.55 7.64
CA ASN A 53 10.75 -1.52 6.55
C ASN A 53 10.50 -2.98 7.00
N GLU A 54 9.88 -3.14 8.16
CA GLU A 54 9.48 -4.43 8.72
C GLU A 54 8.08 -4.76 8.22
N PRO A 55 7.78 -6.00 7.80
CA PRO A 55 6.53 -6.33 7.11
C PRO A 55 5.26 -5.89 7.87
N GLU A 56 5.25 -6.10 9.18
CA GLU A 56 4.10 -5.74 10.02
C GLU A 56 3.98 -4.22 10.25
N ALA A 57 5.10 -3.49 10.19
CA ALA A 57 5.12 -2.04 10.38
C ALA A 57 4.74 -1.25 9.11
N GLU A 58 4.65 -1.93 7.97
CA GLU A 58 4.28 -1.36 6.67
C GLU A 58 2.78 -1.45 6.36
N LYS A 59 2.04 -2.28 7.10
CA LYS A 59 0.60 -2.54 6.91
C LYS A 59 -0.28 -1.40 7.41
N PHE A 60 -1.51 -1.34 6.89
CA PHE A 60 -2.58 -0.47 7.42
C PHE A 60 -3.01 -0.91 8.83
#